data_AF-A0A2N2EIM8-F1
#
_entry.id   AF-A0A2N2EIM8-F1
#
_cell.length_a   1.000
_cell.length_b   1.000
_cell.length_c   1.000
_cell.angle_alpha   90.00
_cell.angle_beta   90.00
_cell.angle_gamma   90.00
#
_symmetry.space_group_name_H-M   'P 1'
#
loop_
_entity.id
_entity.type
_entity.pdbx_description
1 polymer ?
#
loop_
_entity_poly.entity_id
_entity_poly.type
_entity_poly.pdbx_seq_one_letter_code
_entity_poly.pdbx_strand_id
1 'polypeptide(L)' 'MAETRLTMTKERLNQYYDAEKAILAGQEYKIGTRSLKRADLKTVQDAIKELEKTVDELTKKEITGASRKSFRITPRDL' A
#
# COMPACT_ATOMS: atom_id res chain seq x y z
N MET A 1 0.60 12.53 20.71
CA MET A 1 1.26 11.34 20.13
C MET A 1 1.01 11.42 18.64
N ALA A 2 2.04 11.74 17.84
CA ALA A 2 1.88 11.73 16.40
C ALA A 2 1.78 10.27 15.96
N GLU A 3 0.66 9.90 15.33
CA GLU A 3 0.52 8.60 14.68
C GLU A 3 1.72 8.39 13.74
N THR A 4 2.35 7.23 13.85
CA THR A 4 3.49 6.94 13.00
C THR A 4 2.97 6.78 11.57
N ARG A 5 3.74 7.22 10.58
CA ARG A 5 3.40 7.09 9.16
C ARG A 5 2.96 5.65 8.80
N LEU A 6 3.53 4.66 9.50
CA LEU A 6 3.22 3.25 9.36
C LEU A 6 1.79 2.90 9.82
N THR A 7 1.29 3.46 10.93
CA THR A 7 -0.10 3.22 11.38
C THR A 7 -1.11 3.79 10.40
N MET A 8 -0.92 5.04 9.95
CA MET A 8 -1.80 5.66 8.95
C MET A 8 -1.84 4.87 7.63
N THR A 9 -0.70 4.32 7.20
CA THR A 9 -0.62 3.53 5.96
C THR A 9 -1.35 2.20 6.11
N LYS A 10 -1.26 1.55 7.28
CA LYS A 10 -2.00 0.31 7.58
C LYS A 10 -3.51 0.53 7.63
N GLU A 11 -3.95 1.60 8.28
CA GLU A 11 -5.38 1.94 8.34
C GLU A 11 -5.94 2.21 6.94
N ARG A 12 -5.20 2.98 6.13
CA ARG A 12 -5.57 3.21 4.74
C ARG A 12 -5.64 1.89 3.98
N LEU A 13 -4.67 1.00 4.12
CA LEU A 13 -4.66 -0.31 3.48
C LEU A 13 -5.89 -1.15 3.84
N ASN A 14 -6.32 -1.16 5.11
CA ASN A 14 -7.55 -1.81 5.53
C ASN A 14 -8.79 -1.26 4.82
N GLN A 15 -8.90 0.07 4.65
CA GLN A 15 -10.00 0.68 3.90
C GLN A 15 -10.05 0.21 2.44
N TYR A 16 -8.90 0.00 1.80
CA TYR A 16 -8.85 -0.54 0.44
C TYR A 16 -9.29 -2.01 0.39
N TYR A 17 -8.99 -2.82 1.40
CA TYR A 17 -9.53 -4.19 1.48
C TYR A 17 -11.04 -4.24 1.66
N ASP A 18 -11.60 -3.35 2.48
CA ASP A 18 -13.05 -3.25 2.63
C ASP A 18 -13.71 -2.77 1.34
N ALA A 19 -13.07 -1.84 0.61
CA ALA A 19 -13.50 -1.43 -0.71
C ALA A 19 -13.45 -2.58 -1.73
N GLU A 20 -12.39 -3.39 -1.74
CA GLU A 20 -12.28 -4.57 -2.61
C GLU A 20 -13.40 -5.58 -2.32
N LYS A 21 -13.63 -5.90 -1.04
CA LYS A 21 -14.74 -6.78 -0.63
C LYS A 21 -16.08 -6.24 -1.07
N ALA A 22 -16.31 -4.94 -0.91
CA ALA A 22 -17.55 -4.32 -1.35
C ALA A 22 -17.72 -4.46 -2.87
N ILE A 23 -16.69 -4.15 -3.66
CA ILE A 23 -16.71 -4.25 -5.13
C ILE A 23 -16.98 -5.69 -5.58
N LEU A 24 -16.34 -6.68 -4.96
CA LEU A 24 -16.58 -8.09 -5.23
C LEU A 24 -18.01 -8.52 -4.86
N ALA A 25 -18.56 -7.99 -3.76
CA ALA A 25 -19.90 -8.34 -3.28
C ALA A 25 -21.05 -7.77 -4.15
N GLY A 26 -20.79 -6.82 -5.06
CA GLY A 26 -21.82 -6.35 -5.98
C GLY A 26 -21.33 -5.24 -6.91
N GLN A 27 -21.28 -5.52 -8.21
CA GLN A 27 -20.78 -4.56 -9.20
C GLN A 27 -21.78 -3.44 -9.55
N GLU A 28 -23.09 -3.61 -9.30
CA GLU A 28 -24.11 -2.60 -9.60
C GLU A 28 -25.11 -2.43 -8.44
N TYR A 29 -25.31 -1.19 -8.02
CA TYR A 29 -26.48 -0.79 -7.24
C TYR A 29 -27.30 0.20 -8.09
N LYS A 30 -28.52 -0.20 -8.45
CA LYS A 30 -29.46 0.66 -9.19
C LYS A 30 -30.34 1.40 -8.18
N ILE A 31 -30.17 2.71 -8.06
CA ILE A 31 -31.11 3.57 -7.34
C ILE A 31 -32.04 4.19 -8.39
N GLY A 32 -33.24 3.63 -8.54
CA GLY A 32 -34.26 4.15 -9.46
C GLY A 32 -33.75 4.19 -10.91
N THR A 33 -33.66 5.39 -11.49
CA THR A 33 -33.19 5.62 -12.87
C THR A 33 -31.68 5.85 -13.00
N ARG A 34 -30.94 5.87 -11.88
CA ARG A 34 -29.48 6.10 -11.87
C ARG A 34 -28.74 4.79 -11.58
N SER A 35 -27.95 4.33 -12.53
CA SER A 35 -26.93 3.30 -12.31
C SER A 35 -25.63 3.97 -11.89
N LEU A 36 -25.10 3.60 -10.72
CA LEU A 36 -23.78 4.03 -10.28
C LEU A 36 -22.85 2.82 -10.38
N LYS A 37 -21.97 2.83 -11.38
CA LYS A 37 -20.94 1.80 -11.56
C LYS A 37 -19.87 2.01 -10.49
N ARG A 38 -19.56 0.98 -9.70
CA ARG A 38 -18.47 1.05 -8.71
C ARG A 38 -17.11 1.23 -9.40
N ALA A 39 -16.12 1.69 -8.63
CA ALA A 39 -14.75 1.85 -9.09
C ALA A 39 -14.19 0.54 -9.70
N ASP A 40 -13.33 0.67 -10.72
CA ASP A 40 -12.72 -0.47 -11.39
C ASP A 40 -11.86 -1.26 -10.40
N LEU A 41 -12.18 -2.53 -10.18
CA LEU A 41 -11.48 -3.44 -9.27
C LEU A 41 -9.96 -3.41 -9.46
N LYS A 42 -9.51 -3.28 -10.71
CA LYS A 42 -8.09 -3.22 -11.07
C LYS A 42 -7.36 -2.06 -10.41
N THR A 43 -7.98 -0.86 -10.37
CA THR A 43 -7.38 0.32 -9.75
C THR A 43 -7.22 0.16 -8.24
N VAL A 44 -8.18 -0.52 -7.58
CA VAL A 44 -8.12 -0.81 -6.15
C VAL A 44 -7.02 -1.81 -5.86
N GLN A 45 -6.90 -2.87 -6.66
CA GLN A 45 -5.83 -3.87 -6.52
C GLN A 45 -4.43 -3.29 -6.76
N ASP A 46 -4.28 -2.40 -7.73
CA ASP A 46 -3.00 -1.75 -7.99
C ASP A 46 -2.61 -0.82 -6.83
N ALA A 47 -3.57 -0.06 -6.28
CA ALA A 47 -3.34 0.76 -5.09
C ALA A 47 -2.98 -0.07 -3.84
N ILE A 48 -3.62 -1.24 -3.64
CA ILE A 48 -3.27 -2.17 -2.56
C ILE A 48 -1.81 -2.61 -2.66
N LYS A 49 -1.37 -3.05 -3.85
CA LYS A 49 0.03 -3.48 -4.06
C LYS A 49 1.05 -2.38 -3.78
N GLU A 50 0.73 -1.13 -4.14
CA GLU A 50 1.60 0.01 -3.85
C GLU A 50 1.68 0.30 -2.34
N LEU A 51 0.54 0.23 -1.64
CA LEU A 51 0.49 0.42 -0.19
C LEU A 51 1.22 -0.70 0.55
N GLU A 52 1.07 -1.96 0.14
CA GLU A 52 1.80 -3.10 0.70
C GLU A 52 3.32 -2.91 0.57
N LYS A 53 3.80 -2.55 -0.62
CA LYS A 53 5.23 -2.24 -0.84
C LYS A 53 5.70 -1.12 0.08
N THR A 54 4.89 -0.07 0.21
CA THR A 54 5.23 1.08 1.08
C THR A 54 5.30 0.65 2.54
N VAL A 55 4.38 -0.20 3.02
CA VAL A 55 4.42 -0.75 4.38
C VAL A 55 5.65 -1.63 4.58
N ASP A 56 6.00 -2.49 3.62
CA ASP A 56 7.19 -3.33 3.68
C ASP A 56 8.49 -2.52 3.71
N GLU A 57 8.57 -1.44 2.92
CA GLU A 57 9.71 -0.53 2.95
C GLU A 57 9.83 0.21 4.28
N LEU A 58 8.70 0.69 4.82
CA LEU A 58 8.66 1.40 6.09
C LEU A 58 9.00 0.46 7.26
N THR A 59 8.46 -0.76 7.29
CA THR A 59 8.80 -1.77 8.31
C THR A 59 10.27 -2.16 8.24
N LYS A 60 10.81 -2.43 7.04
CA LYS A 60 12.24 -2.70 6.86
C LYS A 60 13.08 -1.52 7.32
N LYS A 61 12.67 -0.28 7.04
CA LYS A 61 13.41 0.91 7.49
C LYS A 61 13.41 1.06 9.01
N GLU A 62 12.29 0.77 9.67
CA GLU A 62 12.20 0.74 11.14
C GLU A 62 13.06 -0.37 11.76
N ILE A 63 13.00 -1.59 11.21
CA ILE A 63 13.75 -2.75 11.73
C ILE A 63 15.25 -2.61 11.48
N THR A 64 15.64 -2.23 10.27
CA THR A 64 17.05 -2.25 9.86
C THR A 64 17.79 -1.01 10.34
N GLY A 65 17.09 0.07 10.72
CA GLY A 65 17.66 1.30 11.30
C GLY A 65 18.73 2.01 10.45
N ALA A 66 19.07 1.52 9.27
CA ALA A 66 20.35 1.80 8.65
C ALA A 66 20.20 2.51 7.30
N SER A 67 20.68 3.76 7.31
CA SER A 67 21.23 4.47 6.15
C SER A 67 22.02 3.53 5.23
N ARG A 68 21.85 3.69 3.91
CA ARG A 68 22.61 2.98 2.88
C ARG A 68 24.10 3.24 3.11
N LYS A 69 24.85 2.28 3.65
CA LYS A 69 26.30 2.37 3.79
C LYS A 69 26.92 2.19 2.39
N SER A 70 27.61 3.23 1.91
CA SER A 70 28.45 3.12 0.72
C SER A 70 29.76 2.42 1.08
N PHE A 71 30.12 1.40 0.33
CA PHE A 71 31.40 0.72 0.48
C PHE A 71 32.28 1.10 -0.71
N ARG A 72 33.49 1.58 -0.42
CA ARG A 72 34.54 1.78 -1.43
C ARG A 72 35.47 0.58 -1.36
N ILE A 73 35.48 -0.23 -2.42
CA ILE A 73 36.49 -1.27 -2.59
C ILE A 73 37.70 -0.62 -3.30
N THR A 74 38.89 -0.73 -2.72
CA THR A 74 40.14 -0.44 -3.43
C THR A 74 40.89 -1.75 -3.60
N PRO A 75 41.15 -2.21 -4.84
CA PRO A 75 42.00 -3.37 -5.04
C PRO A 75 43.38 -3.06 -4.45
N ARG A 76 43.81 -3.87 -3.50
CA ARG A 76 45.18 -3.89 -3.01
C ARG A 76 45.84 -5.07 -3.71
N ASP A 77 46.81 -4.79 -4.57
CA ASP A 77 47.75 -5.83 -5.00
C ASP A 77 48.61 -6.20 -3.80
N LEU A 78 48.65 -7.51 -3.52
CA LEU A 78 49.47 -8.15 -2.49
C LEU A 78 50.93 -8.23 -2.93
#